data_AF-A0A2G8KHY3-F1
#
_entry.id   AF-A0A2G8KHY3-F1
#
_cell.length_a   1.000
_cell.length_b   1.000
_cell.length_c   1.000
_cell.angle_alpha   90.00
_cell.angle_beta   90.00
_cell.angle_gamma   90.00
#
_symmetry.space_group_name_H-M   'P 1'
#
loop_
_entity.id
_entity.type
_entity.pdbx_description
1 polymer ?
#
loop_
_entity_poly.entity_id
_entity_poly.type
_entity_poly.pdbx_seq_one_letter_code
_entity_poly.pdbx_strand_id
1 'polypeptide(L)'
;MCKGTFYLGQEGSSLERVNGLQSAEVEELRHLRQKMEQAQADVGSKNKEVQALHTKLNAMAQQYQDQQAHISLLKESLKAKEQHINMLQADMNSLRSRIEEKEMILAHQDEQLNNLSSDKSKRSGEVNELKEIIDLKERKVAVLQKKIDNLQEQLQEKNHQLEDLRGKVKSLEADSKSSDNAMTSLEEALMEKDKSLMLLREQKEKEGVSLREDSEKHQRQTHELTARIDALQKDVNDKESGLLDLKEHASQLASAGLKKDSKITTLEINLAQTKEELCQAEEELKKWKDEKEAVTGQQVKELNEKAEKSNQEAQKLQSEVDRILEIMKDMEGEKNDKDNRIKTLEGQLKEANLKFTSIKKDQQNQKKANQQLLEEAKKREGELTTDTHQLQSMVKEKSNRLEELEEALKESVSITADREMILAQQTQTVTKLQKQLDETKRTLQAVQKKLADNENKLTATQAILEEKDNRLKILAAEGRKHLEEALETKQEALTAAIGEKDAHIALLELNRKGSKTSDELKSLKKEKDALVQQLKDETQKRLKLLHHSSDSDKLLRGNSPITPEQ
;
A
#
# COMPACT_ATOMS: atom_id res chain seq x y z
N MET A 1 60.23 -219.01 17.36
CA MET A 1 60.32 -219.62 18.71
C MET A 1 59.57 -218.73 19.69
N CYS A 2 58.63 -219.34 20.43
CA CYS A 2 58.11 -219.04 21.78
C CYS A 2 58.04 -217.58 22.29
N LYS A 3 56.82 -217.07 22.56
CA LYS A 3 56.12 -216.95 23.88
C LYS A 3 56.62 -215.75 24.73
N GLY A 4 55.82 -214.92 25.40
CA GLY A 4 54.38 -214.87 25.70
C GLY A 4 54.00 -213.45 26.20
N THR A 5 52.75 -213.00 26.02
CA THR A 5 51.70 -212.82 27.06
C THR A 5 52.01 -211.83 28.20
N PHE A 6 51.32 -210.67 28.29
CA PHE A 6 50.13 -210.41 29.15
C PHE A 6 49.72 -208.91 29.16
N TYR A 7 48.39 -208.71 29.17
CA TYR A 7 47.48 -207.59 29.45
C TYR A 7 47.95 -206.23 30.03
N LEU A 8 47.36 -205.15 29.49
CA LEU A 8 46.68 -203.97 30.10
C LEU A 8 46.12 -203.14 28.92
N GLY A 9 44.91 -202.61 28.86
CA GLY A 9 43.94 -202.19 29.88
C GLY A 9 43.34 -200.88 29.39
N GLN A 10 42.01 -200.84 29.25
CA GLN A 10 41.21 -199.77 28.66
C GLN A 10 41.29 -198.44 29.46
N GLU A 11 42.07 -197.44 29.02
CA GLU A 11 41.97 -196.05 29.54
C GLU A 11 42.11 -194.94 28.45
N GLY A 12 42.42 -195.27 27.19
CA GLY A 12 42.68 -194.26 26.15
C GLY A 12 41.46 -193.53 25.57
N SER A 13 40.28 -194.16 25.54
CA SER A 13 39.11 -193.64 24.80
C SER A 13 38.24 -192.63 25.58
N SER A 14 38.52 -192.43 26.87
CA SER A 14 37.92 -191.37 27.69
C SER A 14 38.82 -190.14 27.73
N LEU A 15 40.15 -190.32 27.69
CA LEU A 15 41.13 -189.23 27.61
C LEU A 15 41.09 -188.50 26.26
N GLU A 16 40.91 -189.21 25.14
CA GLU A 16 40.78 -188.59 23.80
C GLU A 16 39.46 -187.81 23.62
N ARG A 17 38.37 -188.25 24.26
CA ARG A 17 37.08 -187.52 24.25
C ARG A 17 37.07 -186.32 25.20
N VAL A 18 37.70 -186.43 26.37
CA VAL A 18 37.90 -185.30 27.28
C VAL A 18 38.90 -184.29 26.69
N ASN A 19 39.97 -184.74 26.04
CA ASN A 19 40.90 -183.88 25.30
C ASN A 19 40.24 -183.24 24.06
N GLY A 20 39.35 -183.96 23.36
CA GLY A 20 38.59 -183.42 22.23
C GLY A 20 37.54 -182.39 22.63
N LEU A 21 36.84 -182.61 23.76
CA LEU A 21 35.91 -181.63 24.35
C LEU A 21 36.65 -180.42 24.94
N GLN A 22 37.77 -180.64 25.64
CA GLN A 22 38.64 -179.55 26.11
C GLN A 22 39.26 -178.77 24.94
N SER A 23 39.65 -179.44 23.85
CA SER A 23 40.15 -178.78 22.65
C SER A 23 39.06 -177.95 21.97
N ALA A 24 37.83 -178.47 21.87
CA ALA A 24 36.70 -177.74 21.30
C ALA A 24 36.30 -176.52 22.14
N GLU A 25 36.25 -176.65 23.47
CA GLU A 25 36.01 -175.53 24.40
C GLU A 25 37.12 -174.48 24.35
N VAL A 26 38.39 -174.89 24.21
CA VAL A 26 39.53 -173.97 24.04
C VAL A 26 39.48 -173.25 22.70
N GLU A 27 39.10 -173.94 21.61
CA GLU A 27 38.90 -173.34 20.28
C GLU A 27 37.73 -172.34 20.30
N GLU A 28 36.64 -172.68 20.98
CA GLU A 28 35.46 -171.82 21.14
C GLU A 28 35.78 -170.59 22.02
N LEU A 29 36.51 -170.75 23.12
CA LEU A 29 37.02 -169.65 23.94
C LEU A 29 38.00 -168.76 23.16
N ARG A 30 38.86 -169.34 22.31
CA ARG A 30 39.77 -168.59 21.44
C ARG A 30 39.00 -167.78 20.40
N HIS A 31 37.96 -168.36 19.81
CA HIS A 31 37.08 -167.69 18.87
C HIS A 31 36.26 -166.57 19.54
N LEU A 32 35.74 -166.80 20.74
CA LEU A 32 35.06 -165.78 21.55
C LEU A 32 36.00 -164.65 21.96
N ARG A 33 37.25 -164.96 22.32
CA ARG A 33 38.28 -163.96 22.61
C ARG A 33 38.59 -163.12 21.36
N GLN A 34 38.77 -163.74 20.21
CA GLN A 34 39.00 -163.02 18.95
C GLN A 34 37.81 -162.12 18.58
N LYS A 35 36.57 -162.60 18.76
CA LYS A 35 35.35 -161.78 18.59
C LYS A 35 35.30 -160.62 19.58
N MET A 36 35.72 -160.83 20.83
CA MET A 36 35.77 -159.80 21.86
C MET A 36 36.83 -158.73 21.53
N GLU A 37 38.02 -159.14 21.12
CA GLU A 37 39.10 -158.24 20.68
C GLU A 37 38.67 -157.43 19.45
N GLN A 38 38.01 -158.07 18.48
CA GLN A 38 37.43 -157.39 17.31
C GLN A 38 36.37 -156.36 17.74
N ALA A 39 35.44 -156.74 18.61
CA ALA A 39 34.43 -155.83 19.14
C ALA A 39 35.05 -154.65 19.92
N GLN A 40 36.12 -154.89 20.68
CA GLN A 40 36.85 -153.83 21.38
C GLN A 40 37.55 -152.88 20.40
N ALA A 41 38.16 -153.41 19.34
CA ALA A 41 38.76 -152.59 18.28
C ALA A 41 37.69 -151.75 17.56
N ASP A 42 36.54 -152.34 17.24
CA ASP A 42 35.41 -151.66 16.60
C ASP A 42 34.83 -150.57 17.50
N VAL A 43 34.65 -150.84 18.80
CA VAL A 43 34.24 -149.83 19.80
C VAL A 43 35.28 -148.71 19.90
N GLY A 44 36.56 -149.04 19.91
CA GLY A 44 37.65 -148.04 19.92
C GLY A 44 37.63 -147.15 18.67
N SER A 45 37.38 -147.74 17.50
CA SER A 45 37.24 -147.03 16.23
C SER A 45 36.01 -146.11 16.23
N LYS A 46 34.86 -146.64 16.65
CA LYS A 46 33.61 -145.88 16.77
C LYS A 46 33.73 -144.76 17.79
N ASN A 47 34.46 -144.96 18.88
CA ASN A 47 34.70 -143.91 19.87
C ASN A 47 35.55 -142.76 19.29
N LYS A 48 36.57 -143.07 18.48
CA LYS A 48 37.35 -142.05 17.75
C LYS A 48 36.47 -141.30 16.72
N GLU A 49 35.60 -142.01 16.02
CA GLU A 49 34.65 -141.41 15.08
C GLU A 49 33.66 -140.46 15.80
N VAL A 50 33.10 -140.89 16.94
CA VAL A 50 32.24 -140.06 17.79
C VAL A 50 32.99 -138.82 18.31
N GLN A 51 34.24 -138.97 18.75
CA GLN A 51 35.07 -137.83 19.15
C GLN A 51 35.30 -136.84 18.01
N ALA A 52 35.64 -137.33 16.81
CA ALA A 52 35.82 -136.47 15.64
C ALA A 52 34.53 -135.74 15.24
N LEU A 53 33.39 -136.44 15.27
CA LEU A 53 32.07 -135.84 15.03
C LEU A 53 31.71 -134.82 16.11
N HIS A 54 32.04 -135.07 17.37
CA HIS A 54 31.81 -134.14 18.47
C HIS A 54 32.65 -132.86 18.29
N THR A 55 33.94 -132.97 17.95
CA THR A 55 34.78 -131.81 17.63
C THR A 55 34.23 -131.02 16.44
N LYS A 56 33.77 -131.70 15.38
CA LYS A 56 33.16 -131.05 14.22
C LYS A 56 31.85 -130.34 14.58
N LEU A 57 31.01 -130.95 15.41
CA LEU A 57 29.77 -130.35 15.90
C LEU A 57 30.07 -129.09 16.72
N ASN A 58 31.05 -129.16 17.62
CA ASN A 58 31.45 -128.00 18.44
C ASN A 58 32.02 -126.88 17.55
N ALA A 59 32.82 -127.20 16.53
CA ALA A 59 33.31 -126.21 15.57
C ALA A 59 32.18 -125.55 14.77
N MET A 60 31.19 -126.33 14.32
CA MET A 60 30.00 -125.81 13.62
C MET A 60 29.11 -124.96 14.54
N ALA A 61 28.96 -125.36 15.82
CA ALA A 61 28.22 -124.59 16.82
C ALA A 61 28.90 -123.24 17.09
N GLN A 62 30.23 -123.23 17.22
CA GLN A 62 31.00 -121.99 17.36
C GLN A 62 30.86 -121.10 16.12
N GLN A 63 31.00 -121.68 14.92
CA GLN A 63 30.82 -120.94 13.66
C GLN A 63 29.42 -120.32 13.55
N TYR A 64 28.37 -121.03 13.98
CA TYR A 64 27.01 -120.51 14.02
C TYR A 64 26.87 -119.35 15.02
N GLN A 65 27.48 -119.45 16.21
CA GLN A 65 27.50 -118.36 17.18
C GLN A 65 28.23 -117.13 16.64
N ASP A 66 29.38 -117.30 15.99
CA ASP A 66 30.14 -116.21 15.38
C ASP A 66 29.33 -115.52 14.26
N GLN A 67 28.63 -116.30 13.43
CA GLN A 67 27.73 -115.75 12.40
C GLN A 67 26.55 -114.98 13.01
N GLN A 68 25.95 -115.47 14.09
CA GLN A 68 24.88 -114.74 14.80
C GLN A 68 25.38 -113.42 15.39
N ALA A 69 26.57 -113.42 16.00
CA ALA A 69 27.19 -112.20 16.50
C ALA A 69 27.45 -111.19 15.37
N HIS A 70 27.97 -111.65 14.22
CA HIS A 70 28.18 -110.81 13.04
C HIS A 70 26.87 -110.23 12.50
N ILE A 71 25.79 -111.03 12.44
CA ILE A 71 24.46 -110.55 12.04
C ILE A 71 23.95 -109.47 13.02
N SER A 72 24.18 -109.64 14.32
CA SER A 72 23.78 -108.64 15.32
C SER A 72 24.50 -107.30 15.10
N LEU A 73 25.82 -107.33 14.89
CA LEU A 73 26.62 -106.14 14.61
C LEU A 73 26.17 -105.44 13.32
N LEU A 74 25.83 -106.19 12.27
CA LEU A 74 25.30 -105.62 11.03
C LEU A 74 23.94 -104.95 11.25
N LYS A 75 23.05 -105.54 12.06
CA LYS A 75 21.75 -104.93 12.41
C LYS A 75 21.93 -103.63 13.19
N GLU A 76 22.85 -103.60 14.15
CA GLU A 76 23.18 -102.38 14.89
C GLU A 76 23.76 -101.30 13.97
N SER A 77 24.67 -101.68 13.07
CA SER A 77 25.23 -100.77 12.06
C SER A 77 24.16 -100.23 11.11
N LEU A 78 23.21 -101.07 10.68
CA LEU A 78 22.08 -100.65 9.84
C LEU A 78 21.20 -99.65 10.58
N LYS A 79 20.84 -99.93 11.84
CA LYS A 79 20.04 -99.04 12.68
C LYS A 79 20.72 -97.68 12.89
N ALA A 80 22.04 -97.66 13.10
CA ALA A 80 22.82 -96.43 13.22
C ALA A 80 22.78 -95.61 11.91
N LYS A 81 22.89 -96.28 10.75
CA LYS A 81 22.77 -95.62 9.44
C LYS A 81 21.37 -95.08 9.18
N GLU A 82 20.31 -95.81 9.55
CA GLU A 82 18.93 -95.33 9.44
C GLU A 82 18.68 -94.09 10.30
N GLN A 83 19.17 -94.08 11.54
CA GLN A 83 19.10 -92.90 12.40
C GLN A 83 19.82 -91.70 11.79
N HIS A 84 21.01 -91.92 11.23
CA HIS A 84 21.76 -90.87 10.54
C HIS A 84 21.01 -90.32 9.31
N ILE A 85 20.38 -91.20 8.52
CA ILE A 85 19.55 -90.78 7.38
C ILE A 85 18.36 -89.93 7.86
N ASN A 86 17.70 -90.33 8.95
CA ASN A 86 16.58 -89.57 9.51
C ASN A 86 17.00 -88.19 10.02
N MET A 87 18.17 -88.09 10.66
CA MET A 87 18.73 -86.79 11.08
C MET A 87 19.00 -85.89 9.86
N LEU A 88 19.66 -86.42 8.83
CA LEU A 88 19.91 -85.66 7.60
C LEU A 88 18.63 -85.25 6.88
N GLN A 89 17.59 -86.08 6.90
CA GLN A 89 16.28 -85.71 6.35
C GLN A 89 15.63 -84.56 7.13
N ALA A 90 15.73 -84.57 8.47
CA ALA A 90 15.24 -83.47 9.30
C ALA A 90 16.01 -82.17 9.03
N ASP A 91 17.34 -82.24 8.92
CA ASP A 91 18.18 -81.10 8.58
C ASP A 91 17.84 -80.55 7.19
N MET A 92 17.67 -81.43 6.20
CA MET A 92 17.27 -81.03 4.84
C MET A 92 15.90 -80.34 4.84
N ASN A 93 14.92 -80.84 5.59
CA ASN A 93 13.59 -80.22 5.68
C ASN A 93 13.65 -78.84 6.36
N SER A 94 14.45 -78.71 7.43
CA SER A 94 14.70 -77.43 8.09
C SER A 94 15.33 -76.41 7.13
N LEU A 95 16.34 -76.83 6.36
CA LEU A 95 16.99 -75.99 5.35
C LEU A 95 16.00 -75.58 4.23
N ARG A 96 15.13 -76.49 3.77
CA ARG A 96 14.09 -76.17 2.78
C ARG A 96 13.14 -75.11 3.30
N SER A 97 12.60 -75.28 4.51
CA SER A 97 11.70 -74.29 5.11
C SER A 97 12.37 -72.91 5.27
N ARG A 98 13.65 -72.88 5.63
CA ARG A 98 14.43 -71.63 5.71
C ARG A 98 14.67 -70.98 4.34
N ILE A 99 14.81 -71.77 3.27
CA ILE A 99 14.90 -71.24 1.91
C ILE A 99 13.57 -70.61 1.50
N GLU A 100 12.45 -71.29 1.73
CA GLU A 100 11.11 -70.76 1.44
C GLU A 100 10.84 -69.45 2.19
N GLU A 101 11.22 -69.35 3.47
CA GLU A 101 11.10 -68.12 4.25
C GLU A 101 11.95 -66.99 3.64
N LYS A 102 13.18 -67.29 3.20
CA LYS A 102 14.05 -66.31 2.55
C LYS A 102 13.50 -65.85 1.20
N GLU A 103 12.92 -66.76 0.41
CA GLU A 103 12.26 -66.42 -0.86
C GLU A 103 11.05 -65.50 -0.63
N MET A 104 10.25 -65.75 0.41
CA MET A 104 9.13 -64.87 0.78
C MET A 104 9.62 -63.47 1.22
N ILE A 105 10.70 -63.39 1.99
CA ILE A 105 11.30 -62.11 2.39
C ILE A 105 11.83 -61.36 1.16
N LEU A 106 12.52 -62.04 0.24
CA LEU A 106 13.04 -61.43 -0.99
C LEU A 106 11.90 -60.89 -1.86
N ALA A 107 10.84 -61.67 -2.07
CA ALA A 107 9.67 -61.22 -2.82
C ALA A 107 9.04 -59.96 -2.20
N HIS A 108 8.95 -59.89 -0.86
CA HIS A 108 8.45 -58.71 -0.18
C HIS A 108 9.39 -57.49 -0.34
N GLN A 109 10.70 -57.70 -0.29
CA GLN A 109 11.69 -56.64 -0.52
C GLN A 109 11.63 -56.11 -1.96
N ASP A 110 11.44 -56.97 -2.95
CA ASP A 110 11.27 -56.57 -4.35
C ASP A 110 10.00 -55.73 -4.55
N GLU A 111 8.88 -56.10 -3.91
CA GLU A 111 7.66 -55.31 -3.94
C GLU A 111 7.86 -53.93 -3.31
N GLN A 112 8.54 -53.87 -2.16
CA GLN A 112 8.89 -52.59 -1.51
C GLN A 112 9.78 -51.72 -2.40
N LEU A 113 10.78 -52.31 -3.07
CA LEU A 113 11.65 -51.60 -4.01
C LEU A 113 10.86 -51.04 -5.20
N ASN A 114 9.94 -51.81 -5.77
CA ASN A 114 9.09 -51.35 -6.87
C ASN A 114 8.19 -50.18 -6.45
N ASN A 115 7.59 -50.26 -5.25
CA ASN A 115 6.79 -49.17 -4.69
C ASN A 115 7.63 -47.90 -4.49
N LEU A 116 8.82 -48.03 -3.88
CA LEU A 116 9.74 -46.90 -3.70
C LEU A 116 10.21 -46.31 -5.05
N SER A 117 10.44 -47.15 -6.06
CA SER A 117 10.80 -46.73 -7.42
C SER A 117 9.67 -45.93 -8.08
N SER A 118 8.42 -46.41 -7.99
CA SER A 118 7.23 -45.69 -8.46
C SER A 118 7.07 -44.34 -7.75
N ASP A 119 7.20 -44.31 -6.42
CA ASP A 119 7.11 -43.07 -5.65
C ASP A 119 8.22 -42.09 -6.02
N LYS A 120 9.45 -42.57 -6.22
CA LYS A 120 10.57 -41.75 -6.72
C LYS A 120 10.25 -41.15 -8.09
N SER A 121 9.66 -41.92 -9.00
CA SER A 121 9.25 -41.41 -10.32
C SER A 121 8.18 -40.33 -10.21
N LYS A 122 7.16 -40.53 -9.36
CA LYS A 122 6.11 -39.52 -9.11
C LYS A 122 6.68 -38.24 -8.53
N ARG A 123 7.51 -38.34 -7.49
CA ARG A 123 8.20 -37.18 -6.90
C ARG A 123 9.11 -36.48 -7.89
N SER A 124 9.79 -37.21 -8.76
CA SER A 124 10.59 -36.61 -9.83
C SER A 124 9.72 -35.82 -10.82
N GLY A 125 8.51 -36.29 -11.13
CA GLY A 125 7.54 -35.54 -11.94
C GLY A 125 7.10 -34.25 -11.27
N GLU A 126 6.67 -34.33 -10.01
CA GLU A 126 6.26 -33.15 -9.21
C GLU A 126 7.38 -32.10 -9.11
N VAL A 127 8.64 -32.54 -8.94
CA VAL A 127 9.80 -31.62 -8.90
C VAL A 127 9.99 -30.90 -10.23
N ASN A 128 9.79 -31.58 -11.36
CA ASN A 128 9.91 -30.97 -12.68
C ASN A 128 8.79 -29.96 -12.94
N GLU A 129 7.55 -30.29 -12.58
CA GLU A 129 6.41 -29.36 -12.68
C GLU A 129 6.63 -28.11 -11.81
N LEU A 130 7.12 -28.28 -10.58
CA LEU A 130 7.42 -27.16 -9.69
C LEU A 130 8.54 -26.27 -10.26
N LYS A 131 9.57 -26.85 -10.89
CA LYS A 131 10.61 -26.09 -11.58
C LYS A 131 10.04 -25.25 -12.73
N GLU A 132 9.19 -25.84 -13.57
CA GLU A 132 8.53 -25.09 -14.66
C GLU A 132 7.68 -23.93 -14.13
N ILE A 133 6.96 -24.15 -13.02
CA ILE A 133 6.19 -23.10 -12.36
C ILE A 133 7.12 -21.98 -11.86
N ILE A 134 8.24 -22.32 -11.23
CA ILE A 134 9.23 -21.33 -10.77
C ILE A 134 9.76 -20.51 -11.95
N ASP A 135 10.20 -21.16 -13.03
CA ASP A 135 10.70 -20.47 -14.24
C ASP A 135 9.66 -19.50 -14.82
N LEU A 136 8.39 -19.90 -14.86
CA LEU A 136 7.30 -19.03 -15.31
C LEU A 136 7.09 -17.83 -14.38
N LYS A 137 7.20 -18.04 -13.07
CA LYS A 137 7.09 -16.96 -12.08
C LYS A 137 8.27 -16.00 -12.17
N GLU A 138 9.48 -16.49 -12.35
CA GLU A 138 10.68 -15.66 -12.55
C GLU A 138 10.56 -14.79 -13.81
N ARG A 139 10.13 -15.36 -14.94
CA ARG A 139 9.85 -14.56 -16.15
C ARG A 139 8.79 -13.49 -15.91
N LYS A 140 7.72 -13.81 -15.16
CA LYS A 140 6.68 -12.83 -14.82
C LYS A 140 7.20 -11.71 -13.92
N VAL A 141 8.04 -12.05 -12.94
CA VAL A 141 8.71 -11.06 -12.09
C VAL A 141 9.61 -10.14 -12.93
N ALA A 142 10.39 -10.70 -13.86
CA ALA A 142 11.23 -9.90 -14.76
C ALA A 142 10.41 -8.92 -15.62
N VAL A 143 9.27 -9.34 -16.15
CA VAL A 143 8.36 -8.45 -16.91
C VAL A 143 7.78 -7.35 -16.02
N LEU A 144 7.35 -7.69 -14.80
CA LEU A 144 6.83 -6.70 -13.86
C LEU A 144 7.90 -5.70 -13.42
N GLN A 145 9.14 -6.16 -13.22
CA GLN A 145 10.27 -5.30 -12.89
C GLN A 145 10.51 -4.28 -14.01
N LYS A 146 10.58 -4.72 -15.27
CA LYS A 146 10.70 -3.80 -16.42
C LYS A 146 9.56 -2.78 -16.48
N LYS A 147 8.33 -3.17 -16.11
CA LYS A 147 7.19 -2.25 -16.06
C LYS A 147 7.34 -1.22 -14.94
N ILE A 148 7.86 -1.62 -13.78
CA ILE A 148 8.17 -0.70 -12.67
C ILE A 148 9.23 0.29 -13.12
N ASP A 149 10.33 -0.18 -13.71
CA ASP A 149 11.43 0.68 -14.16
C ASP A 149 10.93 1.73 -15.17
N ASN A 150 10.14 1.31 -16.17
CA ASN A 150 9.54 2.22 -17.14
C ASN A 150 8.59 3.26 -16.49
N LEU A 151 7.80 2.86 -15.49
CA LEU A 151 6.93 3.79 -14.76
C LEU A 151 7.74 4.77 -13.90
N GLN A 152 8.86 4.32 -13.33
CA GLN A 152 9.77 5.19 -12.58
C GLN A 152 10.43 6.24 -13.49
N GLU A 153 10.87 5.84 -14.68
CA GLU A 153 11.41 6.78 -15.69
C GLU A 153 10.37 7.83 -16.09
N GLN A 154 9.13 7.41 -16.38
CA GLN A 154 8.03 8.34 -16.69
C GLN A 154 7.75 9.31 -15.54
N LEU A 155 7.79 8.82 -14.29
CA LEU A 155 7.60 9.66 -13.12
C LEU A 155 8.75 10.68 -12.97
N GLN A 156 9.99 10.27 -13.20
CA GLN A 156 11.14 11.18 -13.20
C GLN A 156 11.02 12.26 -14.28
N GLU A 157 10.64 11.90 -15.50
CA GLU A 157 10.42 12.86 -16.58
C GLU A 157 9.31 13.87 -16.22
N LYS A 158 8.21 13.40 -15.63
CA LYS A 158 7.12 14.27 -15.18
C LYS A 158 7.53 15.20 -14.04
N ASN A 159 8.33 14.72 -13.10
CA ASN A 159 8.89 15.56 -12.04
C ASN A 159 9.80 16.66 -12.60
N HIS A 160 10.64 16.34 -13.59
CA HIS A 160 11.47 17.33 -14.26
C HIS A 160 10.62 18.40 -14.98
N GLN A 161 9.59 17.97 -15.72
CA GLN A 161 8.63 18.89 -16.35
C GLN A 161 7.93 19.81 -15.33
N LEU A 162 7.54 19.29 -14.17
CA LEU A 162 6.96 20.08 -13.09
C LEU A 162 7.95 21.08 -12.50
N GLU A 163 9.22 20.70 -12.38
CA GLU A 163 10.28 21.58 -11.89
C GLU A 163 10.54 22.74 -12.86
N ASP A 164 10.59 22.47 -14.16
CA ASP A 164 10.70 23.50 -15.21
C ASP A 164 9.52 24.48 -15.17
N LEU A 165 8.28 23.96 -15.05
CA LEU A 165 7.09 24.79 -14.94
C LEU A 165 7.11 25.64 -13.66
N ARG A 166 7.53 25.07 -12.52
CA ARG A 166 7.72 25.84 -11.28
C ARG A 166 8.77 26.93 -11.46
N GLY A 167 9.85 26.66 -12.20
CA GLY A 167 10.84 27.67 -12.57
C GLY A 167 10.24 28.82 -13.38
N LYS A 168 9.44 28.50 -14.39
CA LYS A 168 8.72 29.50 -15.20
C LYS A 168 7.75 30.33 -14.37
N VAL A 169 6.98 29.71 -13.46
CA VAL A 169 6.08 30.43 -12.55
C VAL A 169 6.86 31.40 -11.68
N LYS A 170 7.98 30.98 -11.08
CA LYS A 170 8.84 31.88 -10.29
C LYS A 170 9.36 33.06 -11.09
N SER A 171 9.72 32.86 -12.35
CA SER A 171 10.15 33.94 -13.25
C SER A 171 9.01 34.93 -13.50
N LEU A 172 7.82 34.43 -13.86
CA LEU A 172 6.64 35.27 -14.08
C LEU A 172 6.21 36.03 -12.83
N GLU A 173 6.31 35.41 -11.65
CA GLU A 173 6.06 36.09 -10.37
C GLU A 173 7.05 37.23 -10.12
N ALA A 174 8.33 37.05 -10.48
CA ALA A 174 9.33 38.11 -10.36
C ALA A 174 9.04 39.26 -11.34
N ASP A 175 8.67 38.93 -12.58
CA ASP A 175 8.27 39.91 -13.60
C ASP A 175 7.01 40.68 -13.17
N SER A 176 6.01 39.98 -12.62
CA SER A 176 4.79 40.59 -12.07
C SER A 176 5.12 41.57 -10.96
N LYS A 177 5.94 41.17 -9.97
CA LYS A 177 6.36 42.06 -8.88
C LYS A 177 7.14 43.28 -9.39
N SER A 178 7.99 43.09 -10.40
CA SER A 178 8.69 44.20 -11.05
C SER A 178 7.71 45.15 -11.73
N SER A 179 6.69 44.63 -12.42
CA SER A 179 5.62 45.42 -13.03
C SER A 179 4.80 46.17 -11.98
N ASP A 180 4.44 45.52 -10.86
CA ASP A 180 3.70 46.14 -9.77
C ASP A 180 4.48 47.31 -9.14
N ASN A 181 5.80 47.13 -8.95
CA ASN A 181 6.67 48.20 -8.48
C ASN A 181 6.73 49.38 -9.46
N ALA A 182 6.83 49.10 -10.77
CA ALA A 182 6.80 50.14 -11.81
C ALA A 182 5.46 50.88 -11.85
N MET A 183 4.35 50.14 -11.72
CA MET A 183 3.01 50.72 -11.61
C MET A 183 2.87 51.62 -10.39
N THR A 184 3.33 51.17 -9.22
CA THR A 184 3.28 51.95 -7.98
C THR A 184 4.08 53.25 -8.14
N SER A 185 5.27 53.20 -8.74
CA SER A 185 6.09 54.40 -9.01
C SER A 185 5.42 55.35 -10.00
N LEU A 186 4.75 54.82 -11.03
CA LEU A 186 3.96 55.63 -11.96
C LEU A 186 2.77 56.28 -11.26
N GLU A 187 2.05 55.56 -10.40
CA GLU A 187 0.94 56.10 -9.60
C GLU A 187 1.40 57.23 -8.67
N GLU A 188 2.53 57.07 -8.00
CA GLU A 188 3.15 58.12 -7.16
C GLU A 188 3.51 59.36 -7.98
N ALA A 189 4.15 59.17 -9.14
CA ALA A 189 4.49 60.27 -10.05
C ALA A 189 3.22 61.00 -10.55
N LEU A 190 2.15 60.25 -10.81
CA LEU A 190 0.87 60.80 -11.24
C LEU A 190 0.22 61.60 -10.10
N MET A 191 0.23 61.09 -8.87
CA MET A 191 -0.23 61.83 -7.68
C MET A 191 0.55 63.13 -7.45
N GLU A 192 1.88 63.11 -7.65
CA GLU A 192 2.71 64.32 -7.53
C GLU A 192 2.40 65.34 -8.62
N LYS A 193 2.13 64.87 -9.85
CA LYS A 193 1.67 65.72 -10.95
C LYS A 193 0.30 66.32 -10.66
N ASP A 194 -0.64 65.55 -10.11
CA ASP A 194 -1.96 66.04 -9.72
C ASP A 194 -1.87 67.09 -8.60
N LYS A 195 -1.01 66.87 -7.61
CA LYS A 195 -0.73 67.86 -6.55
C LYS A 195 -0.15 69.15 -7.14
N SER A 196 0.79 69.02 -8.08
CA SER A 196 1.38 70.18 -8.78
C SER A 196 0.33 70.94 -9.60
N LEU A 197 -0.56 70.22 -10.30
CA LEU A 197 -1.68 70.81 -11.03
C LEU A 197 -2.66 71.52 -10.09
N MET A 198 -2.94 70.97 -8.91
CA MET A 198 -3.79 71.61 -7.91
C MET A 198 -3.18 72.93 -7.44
N LEU A 199 -1.90 72.95 -7.10
CA LEU A 199 -1.19 74.18 -6.71
C LEU A 199 -1.20 75.24 -7.82
N LEU A 200 -0.97 74.83 -9.07
CA LEU A 200 -1.05 75.74 -10.23
C LEU A 200 -2.47 76.28 -10.45
N ARG A 201 -3.51 75.45 -10.25
CA ARG A 201 -4.91 75.89 -10.32
C ARG A 201 -5.21 76.91 -9.22
N GLU A 202 -4.79 76.66 -7.99
CA GLU A 202 -4.97 77.58 -6.86
C GLU A 202 -4.20 78.90 -7.07
N GLN A 203 -2.97 78.84 -7.59
CA GLN A 203 -2.21 80.02 -7.96
C GLN A 203 -2.94 80.83 -9.05
N LYS A 204 -3.40 80.16 -10.12
CA LYS A 204 -4.16 80.81 -11.19
C LYS A 204 -5.47 81.43 -10.68
N GLU A 205 -6.14 80.81 -9.72
CA GLU A 205 -7.33 81.35 -9.08
C GLU A 205 -7.00 82.60 -8.26
N LYS A 206 -5.94 82.56 -7.43
CA LYS A 206 -5.45 83.73 -6.67
C LYS A 206 -5.08 84.89 -7.57
N GLU A 207 -4.34 84.63 -8.65
CA GLU A 207 -4.00 85.63 -9.67
C GLU A 207 -5.28 86.20 -10.33
N GLY A 208 -6.25 85.34 -10.64
CA GLY A 208 -7.55 85.75 -11.18
C GLY A 208 -8.38 86.62 -10.21
N VAL A 209 -8.30 86.36 -8.91
CA VAL A 209 -8.91 87.21 -7.87
C VAL A 209 -8.20 88.56 -7.78
N SER A 210 -6.87 88.59 -7.70
CA SER A 210 -6.09 89.84 -7.66
C SER A 210 -6.36 90.72 -8.87
N LEU A 211 -6.38 90.14 -10.08
CA LEU A 211 -6.70 90.88 -11.31
C LEU A 211 -8.13 91.42 -11.30
N ARG A 212 -9.08 90.68 -10.71
CA ARG A 212 -10.46 91.14 -10.56
C ARG A 212 -10.56 92.29 -9.57
N GLU A 213 -9.88 92.20 -8.42
CA GLU A 213 -9.80 93.28 -7.42
C GLU A 213 -9.16 94.55 -8.00
N ASP A 214 -8.07 94.41 -8.77
CA ASP A 214 -7.42 95.52 -9.47
C ASP A 214 -8.36 96.12 -10.53
N SER A 215 -9.04 95.29 -11.31
CA SER A 215 -10.05 95.73 -12.26
C SER A 215 -11.21 96.47 -11.58
N GLU A 216 -11.71 95.98 -10.45
CA GLU A 216 -12.76 96.65 -9.66
C GLU A 216 -12.26 97.98 -9.10
N LYS A 217 -11.02 98.04 -8.61
CA LYS A 217 -10.39 99.28 -8.15
C LYS A 217 -10.30 100.31 -9.27
N HIS A 218 -9.84 99.91 -10.44
CA HIS A 218 -9.80 100.77 -11.62
C HIS A 218 -11.21 101.21 -12.06
N GLN A 219 -12.21 100.33 -11.98
CA GLN A 219 -13.61 100.70 -12.22
C GLN A 219 -14.09 101.74 -11.20
N ARG A 220 -13.83 101.59 -9.90
CA ARG A 220 -14.21 102.57 -8.87
C ARG A 220 -13.54 103.92 -9.13
N GLN A 221 -12.24 103.92 -9.41
CA GLN A 221 -11.50 105.14 -9.78
C GLN A 221 -12.10 105.80 -11.03
N THR A 222 -12.49 105.01 -12.02
CA THR A 222 -13.16 105.53 -13.23
C THR A 222 -14.50 106.19 -12.85
N HIS A 223 -15.32 105.53 -12.03
CA HIS A 223 -16.59 106.11 -11.55
C HIS A 223 -16.38 107.39 -10.73
N GLU A 224 -15.38 107.44 -9.84
CA GLU A 224 -15.04 108.65 -9.07
C GLU A 224 -14.60 109.80 -9.98
N LEU A 225 -13.77 109.51 -10.99
CA LEU A 225 -13.35 110.49 -11.98
C LEU A 225 -14.54 110.97 -12.82
N THR A 226 -15.44 110.07 -13.24
CA THR A 226 -16.68 110.43 -13.94
C THR A 226 -17.55 111.33 -13.07
N ALA A 227 -17.81 110.97 -11.81
CA ALA A 227 -18.59 111.81 -10.89
C ALA A 227 -17.95 113.19 -10.67
N ARG A 228 -16.62 113.25 -10.64
CA ARG A 228 -15.87 114.51 -10.54
C ARG A 228 -15.98 115.35 -11.81
N ILE A 229 -15.95 114.71 -12.98
CA ILE A 229 -16.24 115.36 -14.26
C ILE A 229 -17.65 115.93 -14.22
N ASP A 230 -18.66 115.15 -13.84
CA ASP A 230 -20.05 115.61 -13.77
C ASP A 230 -20.24 116.78 -12.79
N ALA A 231 -19.55 116.74 -11.64
CA ALA A 231 -19.56 117.84 -10.68
C ALA A 231 -18.94 119.12 -11.26
N LEU A 232 -17.77 119.00 -11.92
CA LEU A 232 -17.14 120.13 -12.60
C LEU A 232 -18.00 120.63 -13.78
N GLN A 233 -18.68 119.74 -14.49
CA GLN A 233 -19.62 120.07 -15.57
C GLN A 233 -20.78 120.91 -15.02
N LYS A 234 -21.32 120.51 -13.86
CA LYS A 234 -22.35 121.26 -13.15
C LYS A 234 -21.85 122.64 -12.72
N ASP A 235 -20.66 122.72 -12.12
CA ASP A 235 -20.06 124.00 -11.71
C ASP A 235 -19.84 124.92 -12.93
N VAL A 236 -19.40 124.37 -14.07
CA VAL A 236 -19.28 125.11 -15.33
C VAL A 236 -20.65 125.63 -15.78
N ASN A 237 -21.68 124.79 -15.78
CA ASN A 237 -23.04 125.21 -16.14
C ASN A 237 -23.58 126.31 -15.21
N ASP A 238 -23.35 126.20 -13.90
CA ASP A 238 -23.74 127.21 -12.90
C ASP A 238 -22.98 128.54 -13.13
N LYS A 239 -21.71 128.47 -13.55
CA LYS A 239 -20.94 129.65 -13.96
C LYS A 239 -21.43 130.24 -15.28
N GLU A 240 -21.78 129.41 -16.25
CA GLU A 240 -22.37 129.85 -17.52
C GLU A 240 -23.71 130.55 -17.30
N SER A 241 -24.57 130.02 -16.40
CA SER A 241 -25.83 130.69 -16.04
C SER A 241 -25.57 132.03 -15.35
N GLY A 242 -24.64 132.08 -14.38
CA GLY A 242 -24.27 133.33 -13.72
C GLY A 242 -23.63 134.36 -14.68
N LEU A 243 -22.93 133.90 -15.72
CA LEU A 243 -22.37 134.75 -16.76
C LEU A 243 -23.48 135.29 -17.68
N LEU A 244 -24.52 134.49 -17.95
CA LEU A 244 -25.75 134.91 -18.62
C LEU A 244 -26.48 136.01 -17.83
N ASP A 245 -26.64 135.83 -16.52
CA ASP A 245 -27.26 136.83 -15.64
C ASP A 245 -26.44 138.15 -15.61
N LEU A 246 -25.11 138.05 -15.55
CA LEU A 246 -24.20 139.20 -15.64
C LEU A 246 -24.29 139.91 -17.00
N LYS A 247 -24.44 139.14 -18.09
CA LYS A 247 -24.62 139.69 -19.45
C LYS A 247 -25.96 140.41 -19.60
N GLU A 248 -27.01 139.90 -18.95
CA GLU A 248 -28.32 140.57 -18.88
C GLU A 248 -28.23 141.87 -18.07
N HIS A 249 -27.54 141.84 -16.92
CA HIS A 249 -27.30 143.03 -16.10
C HIS A 249 -26.44 144.09 -16.81
N ALA A 250 -25.45 143.67 -17.61
CA ALA A 250 -24.65 144.56 -18.45
C ALA A 250 -25.49 145.17 -19.60
N SER A 251 -26.40 144.40 -20.19
CA SER A 251 -27.33 144.88 -21.23
C SER A 251 -28.32 145.90 -20.66
N GLN A 252 -28.80 145.70 -19.42
CA GLN A 252 -29.64 146.66 -18.72
C GLN A 252 -28.90 147.97 -18.43
N LEU A 253 -27.63 147.92 -18.01
CA LEU A 253 -26.78 149.10 -17.79
C LEU A 253 -26.46 149.86 -19.09
N ALA A 254 -26.23 149.17 -20.20
CA ALA A 254 -26.04 149.80 -21.51
C ALA A 254 -27.30 150.55 -21.99
N SER A 255 -28.50 150.00 -21.74
CA SER A 255 -29.76 150.68 -22.05
C SER A 255 -30.02 151.93 -21.18
N ALA A 256 -29.48 151.96 -19.95
CA ALA A 256 -29.57 153.10 -19.05
C ALA A 256 -28.60 154.24 -19.45
N GLY A 257 -27.47 153.93 -20.09
CA GLY A 257 -26.54 154.91 -20.65
C GLY A 257 -27.14 155.70 -21.81
N LEU A 258 -27.77 155.01 -22.78
CA LEU A 258 -28.39 155.64 -23.95
C LEU A 258 -29.54 156.63 -23.60
N LYS A 259 -30.25 156.41 -22.49
CA LYS A 259 -31.32 157.31 -22.00
C LYS A 259 -30.79 158.58 -21.32
N LYS A 260 -29.51 158.62 -20.94
CA LYS A 260 -28.87 159.80 -20.33
C LYS A 260 -28.24 160.71 -21.39
N ASP A 261 -27.68 160.16 -22.46
CA ASP A 261 -27.09 160.94 -23.56
C ASP A 261 -28.14 161.70 -24.40
N SER A 262 -29.35 161.15 -24.56
CA SER A 262 -30.46 161.86 -25.22
C SER A 262 -31.00 163.05 -24.41
N LYS A 263 -30.73 163.11 -23.10
CA LYS A 263 -31.15 164.21 -22.22
C LYS A 263 -30.11 165.35 -22.14
N ILE A 264 -28.83 165.07 -22.41
CA ILE A 264 -27.75 166.06 -22.42
C ILE A 264 -27.76 166.89 -23.71
N THR A 265 -28.01 166.24 -24.85
CA THR A 265 -28.17 166.92 -26.16
C THR A 265 -29.37 167.88 -26.22
N THR A 266 -30.45 167.60 -25.47
CA THR A 266 -31.65 168.46 -25.40
C THR A 266 -31.47 169.67 -24.46
N LEU A 267 -30.50 169.63 -23.54
CA LEU A 267 -30.22 170.71 -22.59
C LEU A 267 -29.08 171.65 -23.05
N GLU A 268 -28.21 171.20 -23.96
CA GLU A 268 -27.16 172.05 -24.55
C GLU A 268 -27.69 172.99 -25.66
N ILE A 269 -28.73 172.58 -26.41
CA ILE A 269 -29.41 173.44 -27.42
C ILE A 269 -30.13 174.64 -26.75
N ASN A 270 -30.63 174.46 -25.52
CA ASN A 270 -31.35 175.50 -24.77
C ASN A 270 -30.45 176.55 -24.09
N LEU A 271 -29.12 176.35 -24.07
CA LEU A 271 -28.16 177.30 -23.51
C LEU A 271 -27.53 178.20 -24.59
N ALA A 272 -27.64 177.83 -25.87
CA ALA A 272 -27.14 178.59 -27.02
C ALA A 272 -28.15 179.64 -27.54
N GLN A 273 -29.45 179.48 -27.30
CA GLN A 273 -30.52 180.41 -27.72
C GLN A 273 -30.75 181.62 -26.79
N THR A 274 -29.98 181.77 -25.70
CA THR A 274 -30.13 182.93 -24.77
C THR A 274 -28.89 183.82 -24.70
N LYS A 275 -27.89 183.59 -25.57
CA LYS A 275 -26.67 184.41 -25.69
C LYS A 275 -26.57 185.27 -26.95
N GLU A 276 -27.58 185.30 -27.82
CA GLU A 276 -27.54 186.07 -29.09
C GLU A 276 -28.79 186.93 -29.37
N GLU A 277 -29.56 187.30 -28.33
CA GLU A 277 -30.69 188.25 -28.44
C GLU A 277 -30.70 189.31 -27.32
N LEU A 278 -29.52 189.87 -26.98
CA LEU A 278 -29.43 191.10 -26.16
C LEU A 278 -29.08 192.36 -26.97
N CYS A 279 -28.48 192.32 -28.17
CA CYS A 279 -27.79 193.53 -28.63
C CYS A 279 -27.96 193.89 -30.11
N GLN A 280 -29.19 193.99 -30.63
CA GLN A 280 -29.50 194.85 -31.79
C GLN A 280 -31.00 194.96 -32.11
N ALA A 281 -31.70 195.80 -31.34
CA ALA A 281 -32.82 196.66 -31.74
C ALA A 281 -33.42 197.28 -30.46
N GLU A 282 -32.75 198.22 -29.79
CA GLU A 282 -32.75 199.65 -30.16
C GLU A 282 -34.17 200.13 -30.43
N GLU A 283 -34.84 200.70 -29.42
CA GLU A 283 -34.85 202.17 -29.26
C GLU A 283 -34.91 202.88 -30.62
N GLU A 284 -36.07 202.87 -31.25
CA GLU A 284 -36.82 204.10 -31.56
C GLU A 284 -38.15 203.79 -32.26
N LEU A 285 -39.22 204.08 -31.53
CA LEU A 285 -40.26 205.00 -31.97
C LEU A 285 -40.75 204.86 -33.46
N LYS A 286 -42.00 204.37 -33.58
CA LYS A 286 -43.19 205.20 -33.95
C LYS A 286 -44.07 204.65 -35.08
N LYS A 287 -45.13 203.95 -34.63
CA LYS A 287 -46.54 204.07 -35.04
C LYS A 287 -47.03 203.40 -36.34
N TRP A 288 -47.65 202.24 -36.08
CA TRP A 288 -49.04 201.86 -36.39
C TRP A 288 -49.44 201.38 -37.79
N LYS A 289 -50.44 200.47 -37.73
CA LYS A 289 -51.33 199.90 -38.76
C LYS A 289 -50.79 198.66 -39.48
N ASP A 290 -51.55 197.58 -39.72
CA ASP A 290 -52.94 197.18 -39.44
C ASP A 290 -53.06 195.66 -39.79
N GLU A 291 -54.11 194.99 -39.29
CA GLU A 291 -54.85 193.82 -39.89
C GLU A 291 -54.20 192.42 -40.02
N LYS A 292 -54.90 191.26 -40.15
CA LYS A 292 -56.22 190.67 -39.79
C LYS A 292 -56.30 189.30 -40.52
N GLU A 293 -57.01 188.29 -39.97
CA GLU A 293 -57.51 187.02 -40.61
C GLU A 293 -56.47 185.93 -41.00
N ALA A 294 -56.69 184.59 -40.98
CA ALA A 294 -57.79 183.68 -40.62
C ALA A 294 -57.33 182.18 -40.66
N VAL A 295 -58.04 181.27 -39.92
CA VAL A 295 -58.53 179.89 -40.31
C VAL A 295 -57.51 178.74 -40.56
N THR A 296 -57.65 177.44 -40.24
CA THR A 296 -58.55 176.43 -39.55
C THR A 296 -57.76 175.08 -39.52
N GLY A 297 -58.05 173.97 -38.83
CA GLY A 297 -59.16 173.52 -37.98
C GLY A 297 -59.10 171.98 -37.72
N GLN A 298 -59.82 171.55 -36.66
CA GLN A 298 -60.46 170.23 -36.39
C GLN A 298 -59.60 168.98 -36.05
N GLN A 299 -59.92 168.09 -35.09
CA GLN A 299 -60.83 168.05 -33.93
C GLN A 299 -60.66 166.69 -33.16
N VAL A 300 -60.95 166.70 -31.84
CA VAL A 300 -61.57 165.61 -30.97
C VAL A 300 -60.62 164.60 -30.29
N LYS A 301 -60.36 164.70 -28.96
CA LYS A 301 -61.15 164.35 -27.72
C LYS A 301 -61.11 162.83 -27.42
N GLU A 302 -61.01 162.28 -26.19
CA GLU A 302 -61.15 162.70 -24.78
C GLU A 302 -60.65 161.49 -23.92
N LEU A 303 -59.88 161.65 -22.83
CA LEU A 303 -60.27 161.82 -21.41
C LEU A 303 -61.09 160.65 -20.80
N ASN A 304 -61.05 160.29 -19.51
CA ASN A 304 -60.21 160.47 -18.31
C ASN A 304 -61.03 159.86 -17.13
N GLU A 305 -60.38 159.69 -15.98
CA GLU A 305 -60.93 159.64 -14.59
C GLU A 305 -61.38 158.29 -13.98
N LYS A 306 -61.31 157.99 -12.66
CA LYS A 306 -60.50 158.33 -11.46
C LYS A 306 -61.40 158.14 -10.21
N ALA A 307 -60.80 157.75 -9.06
CA ALA A 307 -61.31 157.77 -7.67
C ALA A 307 -62.20 156.56 -7.26
N GLU A 308 -62.12 155.95 -6.05
CA GLU A 308 -62.06 156.45 -4.66
C GLU A 308 -61.39 155.44 -3.69
N LYS A 309 -60.51 155.85 -2.75
CA LYS A 309 -60.69 156.04 -1.26
C LYS A 309 -61.14 154.83 -0.40
N SER A 310 -60.35 154.56 0.66
CA SER A 310 -60.77 154.31 2.07
C SER A 310 -61.34 152.93 2.53
N ASN A 311 -60.56 152.23 3.39
CA ASN A 311 -60.96 151.47 4.61
C ASN A 311 -61.47 149.98 4.53
N GLN A 312 -60.84 149.11 5.35
CA GLN A 312 -61.26 147.81 5.97
C GLN A 312 -61.69 146.55 5.16
N GLU A 313 -61.39 145.35 5.74
CA GLU A 313 -61.76 143.94 5.37
C GLU A 313 -60.96 143.26 4.24
N ALA A 314 -60.55 141.97 4.20
CA ALA A 314 -60.45 140.76 5.06
C ALA A 314 -59.57 139.72 4.26
N GLN A 315 -58.50 139.06 4.76
CA GLN A 315 -58.36 137.79 5.54
C GLN A 315 -58.94 136.49 4.89
N LYS A 316 -58.47 135.24 5.08
CA LYS A 316 -57.25 134.50 5.54
C LYS A 316 -57.67 132.98 5.62
N LEU A 317 -56.75 132.04 5.31
CA LEU A 317 -56.51 130.66 5.84
C LEU A 317 -57.67 129.67 6.19
N GLN A 318 -57.38 128.34 6.18
CA GLN A 318 -57.59 127.39 7.32
C GLN A 318 -57.88 125.91 6.93
N SER A 319 -57.19 124.96 7.59
CA SER A 319 -57.48 123.52 7.71
C SER A 319 -58.19 123.22 9.05
N GLU A 320 -58.71 121.99 9.21
CA GLU A 320 -59.55 121.48 10.31
C GLU A 320 -61.01 121.92 10.19
N VAL A 321 -62.00 121.02 10.29
CA VAL A 321 -62.30 120.24 11.50
C VAL A 321 -63.16 119.02 11.10
N ASP A 322 -62.71 117.80 11.44
CA ASP A 322 -63.57 116.65 11.72
C ASP A 322 -64.62 117.02 12.78
N ARG A 323 -65.83 116.43 12.73
CA ARG A 323 -66.77 116.26 13.88
C ARG A 323 -68.05 117.12 13.87
N ILE A 324 -68.99 116.72 13.02
CA ILE A 324 -70.43 116.69 13.34
C ILE A 324 -70.90 115.33 12.80
N LEU A 325 -70.69 114.21 13.50
CA LEU A 325 -71.59 113.71 14.57
C LEU A 325 -73.04 114.06 14.26
N GLU A 326 -73.77 113.18 13.55
CA GLU A 326 -74.36 111.97 14.13
C GLU A 326 -75.45 112.30 15.16
N ILE A 327 -76.46 111.45 15.13
CA ILE A 327 -77.58 111.32 16.04
C ILE A 327 -78.87 111.95 15.49
N MET A 328 -79.84 111.03 15.36
CA MET A 328 -81.30 111.21 15.39
C MET A 328 -82.03 111.07 14.06
N LYS A 329 -82.18 109.82 13.60
CA LYS A 329 -83.32 108.96 14.00
C LYS A 329 -83.39 107.75 13.05
N ASP A 330 -82.86 106.60 13.46
CA ASP A 330 -83.61 105.53 14.13
C ASP A 330 -84.68 104.94 13.22
N MET A 331 -84.41 103.78 12.61
CA MET A 331 -84.82 102.47 13.13
C MET A 331 -86.34 102.26 13.16
N GLU A 332 -86.85 101.57 12.14
CA GLU A 332 -87.80 100.44 12.23
C GLU A 332 -88.22 100.04 10.79
N GLY A 333 -88.25 98.78 10.39
CA GLY A 333 -88.29 97.58 11.20
C GLY A 333 -87.85 96.34 10.41
N GLU A 334 -87.43 95.38 11.21
CA GLU A 334 -86.94 94.07 10.84
C GLU A 334 -88.03 93.19 10.18
N LYS A 335 -87.56 92.22 9.38
CA LYS A 335 -87.88 90.78 9.55
C LYS A 335 -89.36 90.40 9.71
N ASN A 336 -89.98 90.00 8.59
CA ASN A 336 -90.83 88.80 8.41
C ASN A 336 -91.68 88.99 7.13
N ASP A 337 -91.65 88.14 6.11
CA ASP A 337 -91.63 86.68 6.15
C ASP A 337 -90.96 86.02 4.93
N LYS A 338 -90.25 84.93 5.22
CA LYS A 338 -89.93 83.84 4.27
C LYS A 338 -91.20 83.01 3.99
N ASP A 339 -91.08 82.03 3.09
CA ASP A 339 -91.98 80.88 2.96
C ASP A 339 -93.30 81.05 2.20
N ASN A 340 -93.22 81.54 0.97
CA ASN A 340 -94.00 80.99 -0.17
C ASN A 340 -93.49 81.70 -1.44
N ARG A 341 -92.60 81.15 -2.27
CA ARG A 341 -92.88 79.92 -3.02
C ARG A 341 -91.64 79.52 -3.83
N ILE A 342 -90.66 78.86 -3.19
CA ILE A 342 -89.95 77.77 -3.89
C ILE A 342 -91.03 76.75 -4.19
N LYS A 343 -91.43 76.52 -5.46
CA LYS A 343 -91.82 75.17 -5.95
C LYS A 343 -92.32 75.00 -7.38
N THR A 344 -91.93 75.79 -8.37
CA THR A 344 -92.24 75.30 -9.73
C THR A 344 -91.27 75.75 -10.80
N LEU A 345 -90.26 74.89 -10.94
CA LEU A 345 -89.63 74.44 -12.19
C LEU A 345 -88.55 75.38 -12.72
N GLU A 346 -87.27 75.09 -12.52
CA GLU A 346 -86.53 73.93 -13.07
C GLU A 346 -86.72 73.78 -14.58
N GLY A 347 -85.62 73.93 -15.31
CA GLY A 347 -85.46 73.31 -16.62
C GLY A 347 -85.04 74.26 -17.71
N GLN A 348 -83.82 74.03 -18.19
CA GLN A 348 -83.46 74.20 -19.60
C GLN A 348 -83.17 75.64 -20.08
N LEU A 349 -81.96 76.14 -19.78
CA LEU A 349 -80.99 76.48 -20.86
C LEU A 349 -79.61 76.87 -20.29
N LYS A 350 -78.99 75.99 -19.51
CA LYS A 350 -77.64 76.18 -18.94
C LYS A 350 -76.65 75.11 -19.45
N GLU A 351 -76.73 74.73 -20.73
CA GLU A 351 -76.02 73.55 -21.24
C GLU A 351 -75.13 73.72 -22.49
N ALA A 352 -74.97 74.92 -23.06
CA ALA A 352 -74.22 75.07 -24.33
C ALA A 352 -72.81 75.71 -24.23
N ASN A 353 -72.47 76.47 -23.18
CA ASN A 353 -71.24 77.30 -23.20
C ASN A 353 -70.11 76.90 -22.22
N LEU A 354 -70.19 75.73 -21.55
CA LEU A 354 -69.13 75.25 -20.63
C LEU A 354 -68.46 73.92 -21.04
N LYS A 355 -68.82 73.31 -22.18
CA LYS A 355 -68.27 71.99 -22.60
C LYS A 355 -66.96 72.05 -23.42
N PHE A 356 -66.51 73.22 -23.89
CA PHE A 356 -65.35 73.32 -24.80
C PHE A 356 -63.97 73.41 -24.08
N THR A 357 -63.91 74.01 -22.89
CA THR A 357 -62.65 74.19 -22.13
C THR A 357 -62.29 72.98 -21.25
N SER A 358 -63.25 72.13 -20.87
CA SER A 358 -62.98 70.86 -20.15
C SER A 358 -62.33 69.82 -21.07
N ILE A 359 -62.84 69.65 -22.29
CA ILE A 359 -62.38 68.61 -23.23
C ILE A 359 -60.92 68.79 -23.65
N LYS A 360 -60.42 70.02 -23.78
CA LYS A 360 -59.02 70.30 -24.17
C LYS A 360 -58.03 69.99 -23.04
N LYS A 361 -58.44 70.15 -21.77
CA LYS A 361 -57.61 69.83 -20.59
C LYS A 361 -57.65 68.34 -20.27
N ASP A 362 -58.81 67.69 -20.47
CA ASP A 362 -58.97 66.25 -20.30
C ASP A 362 -58.22 65.47 -21.39
N GLN A 363 -58.25 65.92 -22.65
CA GLN A 363 -57.50 65.28 -23.76
C GLN A 363 -55.97 65.40 -23.60
N GLN A 364 -55.47 66.48 -22.99
CA GLN A 364 -54.03 66.65 -22.71
C GLN A 364 -53.57 65.83 -21.48
N ASN A 365 -54.42 65.70 -20.46
CA ASN A 365 -54.16 64.82 -19.32
C ASN A 365 -54.24 63.34 -19.70
N GLN A 366 -55.16 62.96 -20.59
CA GLN A 366 -55.31 61.58 -21.06
C GLN A 366 -54.16 61.16 -22.00
N LYS A 367 -53.58 62.10 -22.76
CA LYS A 367 -52.36 61.85 -23.55
C LYS A 367 -51.13 61.63 -22.66
N LYS A 368 -51.00 62.38 -21.57
CA LYS A 368 -49.93 62.17 -20.56
C LYS A 368 -50.13 60.86 -19.79
N ALA A 369 -51.36 60.52 -19.41
CA ALA A 369 -51.67 59.26 -18.74
C ALA A 369 -51.42 58.02 -19.64
N ASN A 370 -51.76 58.08 -20.93
CA ASN A 370 -51.45 57.01 -21.88
C ASN A 370 -49.94 56.89 -22.16
N GLN A 371 -49.20 58.01 -22.15
CA GLN A 371 -47.75 57.98 -22.32
C GLN A 371 -47.05 57.39 -21.08
N GLN A 372 -47.52 57.71 -19.88
CA GLN A 372 -47.06 57.09 -18.63
C GLN A 372 -47.39 55.59 -18.56
N LEU A 373 -48.59 55.17 -18.97
CA LEU A 373 -48.95 53.75 -19.03
C LEU A 373 -48.11 52.97 -20.05
N LEU A 374 -47.75 53.59 -21.18
CA LEU A 374 -46.88 52.95 -22.18
C LEU A 374 -45.42 52.86 -21.70
N GLU A 375 -44.92 53.87 -21.00
CA GLU A 375 -43.61 53.82 -20.35
C GLU A 375 -43.57 52.82 -19.20
N GLU A 376 -44.62 52.73 -18.37
CA GLU A 376 -44.75 51.70 -17.34
C GLU A 376 -44.84 50.30 -17.94
N ALA A 377 -45.60 50.11 -19.02
CA ALA A 377 -45.68 48.84 -19.73
C ALA A 377 -44.33 48.41 -20.31
N LYS A 378 -43.60 49.34 -20.95
CA LYS A 378 -42.24 49.08 -21.47
C LYS A 378 -41.23 48.79 -20.36
N LYS A 379 -41.34 49.48 -19.23
CA LYS A 379 -40.48 49.21 -18.07
C LYS A 379 -40.78 47.84 -17.47
N ARG A 380 -42.06 47.47 -17.36
CA ARG A 380 -42.50 46.15 -16.90
C ARG A 380 -42.09 45.03 -17.86
N GLU A 381 -42.11 45.29 -19.16
CA GLU A 381 -41.64 44.36 -20.20
C GLU A 381 -40.11 44.20 -20.15
N GLY A 382 -39.37 45.28 -19.90
CA GLY A 382 -37.93 45.25 -19.60
C GLY A 382 -37.61 44.45 -18.33
N GLU A 383 -38.36 44.66 -17.25
CA GLU A 383 -38.22 43.89 -16.01
C GLU A 383 -38.55 42.40 -16.25
N LEU A 384 -39.65 42.08 -16.94
CA LEU A 384 -40.02 40.70 -17.27
C LEU A 384 -38.97 39.99 -18.15
N THR A 385 -38.40 40.70 -19.13
CA THR A 385 -37.36 40.14 -20.01
C THR A 385 -36.06 39.91 -19.23
N THR A 386 -35.74 40.79 -18.29
CA THR A 386 -34.60 40.61 -17.38
C THR A 386 -34.80 39.40 -16.46
N ASP A 387 -35.98 39.27 -15.84
CA ASP A 387 -36.34 38.13 -14.99
C ASP A 387 -36.34 36.81 -15.79
N THR A 388 -36.82 36.84 -17.03
CA THR A 388 -36.82 35.68 -17.94
C THR A 388 -35.39 35.25 -18.28
N HIS A 389 -34.48 36.19 -18.55
CA HIS A 389 -33.07 35.88 -18.80
C HIS A 389 -32.36 35.35 -17.55
N GLN A 390 -32.66 35.89 -16.36
CA GLN A 390 -32.13 35.38 -15.10
C GLN A 390 -32.61 33.95 -14.82
N LEU A 391 -33.89 33.66 -15.02
CA LEU A 391 -34.44 32.31 -14.89
C LEU A 391 -33.84 31.34 -15.89
N GLN A 392 -33.66 31.74 -17.15
CA GLN A 392 -32.98 30.92 -18.16
C GLN A 392 -31.52 30.62 -17.77
N SER A 393 -30.80 31.62 -17.24
CA SER A 393 -29.44 31.44 -16.75
C SER A 393 -29.38 30.44 -15.59
N MET A 394 -30.28 30.58 -14.61
CA MET A 394 -30.39 29.66 -13.47
C MET A 394 -30.75 28.24 -13.90
N VAL A 395 -31.69 28.09 -14.85
CA VAL A 395 -32.08 26.77 -15.37
C VAL A 395 -30.91 26.11 -16.07
N LYS A 396 -30.15 26.86 -16.87
CA LYS A 396 -28.96 26.34 -17.57
C LYS A 396 -27.88 25.92 -16.58
N GLU A 397 -27.60 26.72 -15.57
CA GLU A 397 -26.64 26.40 -14.51
C GLU A 397 -27.05 25.14 -13.73
N LYS A 398 -28.33 25.04 -13.35
CA LYS A 398 -28.86 23.83 -12.70
C LYS A 398 -28.81 22.61 -13.60
N SER A 399 -29.05 22.76 -14.91
CA SER A 399 -28.96 21.66 -15.88
C SER A 399 -27.53 21.15 -16.00
N ASN A 400 -26.54 22.04 -16.12
CA ASN A 400 -25.12 21.68 -16.15
C ASN A 400 -24.70 20.98 -14.85
N ARG A 401 -25.13 21.50 -13.69
CA ARG A 401 -24.89 20.87 -12.39
C ARG A 401 -25.49 19.48 -12.29
N LEU A 402 -26.64 19.26 -12.92
CA LEU A 402 -27.32 17.96 -12.94
C LEU A 402 -26.54 16.96 -13.80
N GLU A 403 -26.05 17.37 -14.97
CA GLU A 403 -25.18 16.54 -15.82
C GLU A 403 -23.88 16.15 -15.10
N GLU A 404 -23.22 17.09 -14.43
CA GLU A 404 -22.01 16.80 -13.63
C GLU A 404 -22.28 15.76 -12.53
N LEU A 405 -23.41 15.87 -11.84
CA LEU A 405 -23.80 14.92 -10.80
C LEU A 405 -24.15 13.54 -11.38
N GLU A 406 -24.76 13.50 -12.56
CA GLU A 406 -25.04 12.25 -13.27
C GLU A 406 -23.76 11.55 -13.75
N GLU A 407 -22.78 12.31 -14.25
CA GLU A 407 -21.46 11.74 -14.60
C GLU A 407 -20.73 11.24 -13.36
N ALA A 408 -20.67 12.02 -12.28
CA ALA A 408 -20.04 11.59 -11.04
C ALA A 408 -20.71 10.33 -10.46
N LEU A 409 -22.04 10.21 -10.59
CA LEU A 409 -22.77 9.02 -10.17
C LEU A 409 -22.44 7.81 -11.05
N LYS A 410 -22.36 7.98 -12.37
CA LYS A 410 -21.96 6.91 -13.30
C LYS A 410 -20.54 6.42 -12.99
N GLU A 411 -19.61 7.34 -12.77
CA GLU A 411 -18.24 6.99 -12.37
C GLU A 411 -18.22 6.27 -11.02
N SER A 412 -18.96 6.75 -10.02
CA SER A 412 -19.05 6.10 -8.70
C SER A 412 -19.60 4.68 -8.79
N VAL A 413 -20.60 4.44 -9.64
CA VAL A 413 -21.16 3.10 -9.86
C VAL A 413 -20.14 2.21 -10.56
N SER A 414 -19.45 2.71 -11.60
CA SER A 414 -18.40 1.97 -12.30
C SER A 414 -17.27 1.56 -11.35
N ILE A 415 -16.77 2.51 -10.54
CA ILE A 415 -15.71 2.25 -9.55
C ILE A 415 -16.17 1.21 -8.53
N THR A 416 -17.43 1.25 -8.11
CA THR A 416 -17.99 0.27 -7.16
C THR A 416 -18.03 -1.14 -7.78
N ALA A 417 -18.49 -1.26 -9.02
CA ALA A 417 -18.50 -2.53 -9.75
C ALA A 417 -17.09 -3.10 -9.94
N ASP A 418 -16.12 -2.26 -10.33
CA ASP A 418 -14.72 -2.67 -10.48
C ASP A 418 -14.13 -3.13 -9.14
N ARG A 419 -14.43 -2.41 -8.06
CA ARG A 419 -13.99 -2.77 -6.71
C ARG A 419 -14.58 -4.11 -6.25
N GLU A 420 -15.87 -4.35 -6.48
CA GLU A 420 -16.52 -5.62 -6.15
C GLU A 420 -15.94 -6.79 -6.95
N MET A 421 -15.67 -6.59 -8.24
CA MET A 421 -15.01 -7.59 -9.08
C MET A 421 -13.61 -7.94 -8.56
N ILE A 422 -12.80 -6.92 -8.22
CA ILE A 422 -11.46 -7.12 -7.66
C ILE A 422 -11.54 -7.83 -6.31
N LEU A 423 -12.49 -7.45 -5.44
CA LEU A 423 -12.73 -8.13 -4.17
C LEU A 423 -13.07 -9.60 -4.37
N ALA A 424 -13.99 -9.93 -5.29
CA ALA A 424 -14.34 -11.32 -5.59
C ALA A 424 -13.14 -12.12 -6.10
N GLN A 425 -12.32 -11.55 -7.00
CA GLN A 425 -11.09 -12.18 -7.47
C GLN A 425 -10.07 -12.39 -6.33
N GLN A 426 -9.91 -11.40 -5.46
CA GLN A 426 -9.03 -11.50 -4.29
C GLN A 426 -9.52 -12.58 -3.33
N THR A 427 -10.81 -12.63 -3.01
CA THR A 427 -11.41 -13.67 -2.16
C THR A 427 -11.20 -15.06 -2.75
N GLN A 428 -11.39 -15.23 -4.05
CA GLN A 428 -11.16 -16.52 -4.72
C GLN A 428 -9.68 -16.93 -4.65
N THR A 429 -8.77 -15.97 -4.83
CA THR A 429 -7.32 -16.20 -4.76
C THR A 429 -6.89 -16.59 -3.33
N VAL A 430 -7.38 -15.87 -2.32
CA VAL A 430 -7.14 -16.19 -0.91
C VAL A 430 -7.66 -17.59 -0.60
N THR A 431 -8.87 -17.94 -1.02
CA THR A 431 -9.44 -19.27 -0.79
C THR A 431 -8.61 -20.38 -1.43
N LYS A 432 -8.06 -20.14 -2.63
CA LYS A 432 -7.17 -21.10 -3.31
C LYS A 432 -5.85 -21.27 -2.56
N LEU A 433 -5.23 -20.17 -2.13
CA LEU A 433 -4.00 -20.20 -1.33
C LEU A 433 -4.22 -20.88 0.03
N GLN A 434 -5.38 -20.65 0.66
CA GLN A 434 -5.77 -21.30 1.91
C GLN A 434 -5.81 -22.83 1.75
N LYS A 435 -6.44 -23.33 0.68
CA LYS A 435 -6.50 -24.76 0.37
C LYS A 435 -5.11 -25.36 0.16
N GLN A 436 -4.26 -24.67 -0.62
CA GLN A 436 -2.87 -25.11 -0.84
C GLN A 436 -2.05 -25.13 0.46
N LEU A 437 -2.27 -24.16 1.35
CA LEU A 437 -1.63 -24.12 2.66
C LEU A 437 -2.08 -25.29 3.56
N ASP A 438 -3.36 -25.62 3.56
CA ASP A 438 -3.88 -26.75 4.35
C ASP A 438 -3.36 -28.09 3.83
N GLU A 439 -3.25 -28.23 2.50
CA GLU A 439 -2.75 -29.44 1.85
C GLU A 439 -1.25 -29.63 2.12
N THR A 440 -0.45 -28.56 1.99
CA THR A 440 0.97 -28.58 2.35
C THR A 440 1.18 -28.89 3.84
N LYS A 441 0.38 -28.32 4.75
CA LYS A 441 0.40 -28.68 6.18
C LYS A 441 0.12 -30.16 6.42
N ARG A 442 -0.87 -30.74 5.74
CA ARG A 442 -1.16 -32.19 5.85
C ARG A 442 0.00 -33.04 5.35
N THR A 443 0.61 -32.67 4.22
CA THR A 443 1.78 -33.40 3.71
C THR A 443 2.98 -33.30 4.66
N LEU A 444 3.22 -32.14 5.26
CA LEU A 444 4.28 -31.95 6.25
C LEU A 444 4.07 -32.84 7.47
N GLN A 445 2.85 -32.90 8.02
CA GLN A 445 2.53 -33.79 9.14
C GLN A 445 2.74 -35.27 8.79
N ALA A 446 2.37 -35.68 7.57
CA ALA A 446 2.58 -37.06 7.13
C ALA A 446 4.08 -37.41 7.00
N VAL A 447 4.90 -36.46 6.51
CA VAL A 447 6.36 -36.63 6.43
C VAL A 447 6.98 -36.67 7.84
N GLN A 448 6.56 -35.80 8.75
CA GLN A 448 7.03 -35.81 10.14
C GLN A 448 6.73 -37.14 10.84
N LYS A 449 5.52 -37.71 10.62
CA LYS A 449 5.18 -39.02 11.15
C LYS A 449 6.09 -40.12 10.58
N LYS A 450 6.32 -40.12 9.26
CA LYS A 450 7.22 -41.10 8.62
C LYS A 450 8.67 -40.96 9.11
N LEU A 451 9.13 -39.74 9.40
CA LEU A 451 10.45 -39.50 9.96
C LEU A 451 10.57 -40.14 11.35
N ALA A 452 9.60 -39.90 12.24
CA ALA A 452 9.58 -40.50 13.57
C ALA A 452 9.51 -42.04 13.52
N ASP A 453 8.70 -42.60 12.61
CA ASP A 453 8.63 -44.05 12.39
C ASP A 453 9.99 -44.63 11.93
N ASN A 454 10.71 -43.89 11.07
CA ASN A 454 12.04 -44.30 10.61
C ASN A 454 13.12 -44.16 11.68
N GLU A 455 13.07 -43.12 12.51
CA GLU A 455 13.96 -42.95 13.66
C GLU A 455 13.79 -44.12 14.64
N ASN A 456 12.55 -44.53 14.93
CA ASN A 456 12.25 -45.69 15.77
C ASN A 456 12.74 -47.00 15.16
N LYS A 457 12.64 -47.16 13.83
CA LYS A 457 13.21 -48.33 13.15
C LYS A 457 14.73 -48.33 13.20
N LEU A 458 15.36 -47.18 13.01
CA LEU A 458 16.82 -47.04 13.06
C LEU A 458 17.35 -47.42 14.44
N THR A 459 16.76 -46.88 15.51
CA THR A 459 17.16 -47.22 16.89
C THR A 459 16.96 -48.70 17.20
N ALA A 460 15.84 -49.30 16.75
CA ALA A 460 15.63 -50.73 16.88
C ALA A 460 16.68 -51.57 16.13
N THR A 461 17.04 -51.19 14.90
CA THR A 461 18.08 -51.89 14.13
C THR A 461 19.48 -51.73 14.73
N GLN A 462 19.78 -50.55 15.30
CA GLN A 462 21.04 -50.31 16.01
C GLN A 462 21.15 -51.19 17.26
N ALA A 463 20.08 -51.33 18.03
CA ALA A 463 20.06 -52.21 19.20
C ALA A 463 20.28 -53.68 18.82
N ILE A 464 19.64 -54.15 17.74
CA ILE A 464 19.85 -55.51 17.23
C ILE A 464 21.30 -55.70 16.76
N LEU A 465 21.86 -54.71 16.06
CA LEU A 465 23.25 -54.77 15.61
C LEU A 465 24.22 -54.87 16.79
N GLU A 466 24.03 -54.06 17.82
CA GLU A 466 24.83 -54.11 19.04
C GLU A 466 24.71 -55.46 19.76
N GLU A 467 23.51 -56.05 19.82
CA GLU A 467 23.30 -57.39 20.34
C GLU A 467 24.10 -58.44 19.54
N LYS A 468 24.08 -58.36 18.20
CA LYS A 468 24.83 -59.26 17.32
C LYS A 468 26.34 -59.09 17.46
N ASP A 469 26.83 -57.86 17.56
CA ASP A 469 28.26 -57.58 17.78
C ASP A 469 28.72 -58.14 19.12
N ASN A 470 27.92 -58.00 20.17
CA ASN A 470 28.21 -58.60 21.48
C ASN A 470 28.19 -60.13 21.41
N ARG A 471 27.23 -60.72 20.69
CA ARG A 471 27.19 -62.18 20.45
C ARG A 471 28.44 -62.67 19.71
N LEU A 472 28.88 -61.94 18.69
CA LEU A 472 30.09 -62.26 17.93
C LEU A 472 31.34 -62.17 18.80
N LYS A 473 31.45 -61.16 19.66
CA LYS A 473 32.56 -61.05 20.63
C LYS A 473 32.60 -62.24 21.58
N ILE A 474 31.44 -62.67 22.10
CA ILE A 474 31.33 -63.85 22.97
C ILE A 474 31.77 -65.12 22.22
N LEU A 475 31.23 -65.37 21.03
CA LEU A 475 31.59 -66.54 20.23
C LEU A 475 33.08 -66.55 19.84
N ALA A 476 33.65 -65.40 19.53
CA ALA A 476 35.08 -65.27 19.25
C ALA A 476 35.93 -65.58 20.51
N ALA A 477 35.50 -65.12 21.69
CA ALA A 477 36.17 -65.44 22.94
C ALA A 477 36.08 -66.94 23.28
N GLU A 478 34.90 -67.55 23.11
CA GLU A 478 34.69 -68.99 23.28
C GLU A 478 35.54 -69.82 22.32
N GLY A 479 35.55 -69.47 21.03
CA GLY A 479 36.37 -70.14 20.03
C GLY A 479 37.88 -70.06 20.33
N ARG A 480 38.35 -68.92 20.86
CA ARG A 480 39.73 -68.78 21.34
C ARG A 480 40.01 -69.66 22.54
N LYS A 481 39.10 -69.69 23.52
CA LYS A 481 39.23 -70.54 24.72
C LYS A 481 39.32 -72.02 24.34
N HIS A 482 38.46 -72.48 23.45
CA HIS A 482 38.51 -73.87 22.97
C HIS A 482 39.81 -74.20 22.22
N LEU A 483 40.33 -73.26 21.43
CA LEU A 483 41.61 -73.44 20.77
C LEU A 483 42.76 -73.52 21.79
N GLU A 484 42.72 -72.72 22.85
CA GLU A 484 43.69 -72.79 23.93
C GLU A 484 43.63 -74.12 24.68
N GLU A 485 42.44 -74.58 25.07
CA GLU A 485 42.19 -75.88 25.72
C GLU A 485 42.68 -77.04 24.82
N ALA A 486 42.47 -76.97 23.50
CA ALA A 486 42.95 -77.97 22.55
C ALA A 486 44.48 -78.00 22.42
N LEU A 487 45.14 -76.83 22.46
CA LEU A 487 46.60 -76.76 22.46
C LEU A 487 47.19 -77.28 23.77
N GLU A 488 46.56 -76.99 24.91
CA GLU A 488 46.94 -77.49 26.23
C GLU A 488 46.85 -79.01 26.32
N THR A 489 45.69 -79.59 26.01
CA THR A 489 45.50 -81.04 26.01
C THR A 489 46.48 -81.76 25.08
N LYS A 490 46.83 -81.15 23.94
CA LYS A 490 47.85 -81.69 23.04
C LYS A 490 49.27 -81.60 23.62
N GLN A 491 49.61 -80.55 24.36
CA GLN A 491 50.88 -80.45 25.09
C GLN A 491 50.99 -81.52 26.18
N GLU A 492 49.91 -81.74 26.95
CA GLU A 492 49.85 -82.77 27.98
C GLU A 492 50.03 -84.17 27.37
N ALA A 493 49.34 -84.48 26.27
CA ALA A 493 49.47 -85.74 25.56
C ALA A 493 50.89 -85.97 25.01
N LEU A 494 51.51 -84.94 24.41
CA LEU A 494 52.89 -85.01 23.94
C LEU A 494 53.88 -85.22 25.10
N THR A 495 53.66 -84.55 26.23
CA THR A 495 54.50 -84.70 27.43
C THR A 495 54.39 -86.11 28.01
N ALA A 496 53.17 -86.66 28.08
CA ALA A 496 52.93 -88.03 28.51
C ALA A 496 53.60 -89.04 27.58
N ALA A 497 53.46 -88.88 26.26
CA ALA A 497 54.11 -89.74 25.27
C ALA A 497 55.64 -89.68 25.34
N ILE A 498 56.24 -88.50 25.59
CA ILE A 498 57.68 -88.37 25.84
C ILE A 498 58.06 -89.13 27.12
N GLY A 499 57.28 -88.98 28.19
CA GLY A 499 57.50 -89.69 29.46
C GLY A 499 57.43 -91.22 29.31
N GLU A 500 56.47 -91.73 28.52
CA GLU A 500 56.38 -93.15 28.17
C GLU A 500 57.63 -93.61 27.40
N LYS A 501 58.06 -92.85 26.39
CA LYS A 501 59.30 -93.15 25.64
C LYS A 501 60.53 -93.14 26.53
N ASP A 502 60.61 -92.22 27.49
CA ASP A 502 61.69 -92.16 28.47
C ASP A 502 61.71 -93.38 29.40
N ALA A 503 60.54 -93.83 29.87
CA ALA A 503 60.43 -95.06 30.64
C ALA A 503 60.86 -96.29 29.81
N HIS A 504 60.46 -96.37 28.55
CA HIS A 504 60.89 -97.44 27.63
C HIS A 504 62.40 -97.43 27.38
N ILE A 505 62.99 -96.25 27.15
CA ILE A 505 64.44 -96.10 26.98
C ILE A 505 65.17 -96.55 28.25
N ALA A 506 64.72 -96.12 29.44
CA ALA A 506 65.32 -96.51 30.70
C ALA A 506 65.27 -98.03 30.93
N LEU A 507 64.14 -98.68 30.64
CA LEU A 507 63.99 -100.13 30.73
C LEU A 507 64.93 -100.88 29.78
N LEU A 508 65.09 -100.40 28.54
CA LEU A 508 66.02 -100.99 27.56
C LEU A 508 67.49 -100.73 27.89
N GLU A 509 67.81 -99.58 28.49
CA GLU A 509 69.15 -99.24 28.97
C GLU A 509 69.58 -100.15 30.13
N LEU A 510 68.66 -100.54 31.01
CA LEU A 510 68.90 -101.47 32.12
C LEU A 510 69.04 -102.94 31.65
N ASN A 511 68.36 -103.34 30.58
CA ASN A 511 68.31 -104.74 30.08
C ASN A 511 69.21 -105.03 28.86
N ARG A 512 70.27 -104.24 28.65
CA ARG A 512 71.11 -104.28 27.43
C ARG A 512 71.74 -105.65 27.18
N LYS A 513 71.24 -106.40 26.19
CA LYS A 513 71.82 -107.67 25.71
C LYS A 513 71.76 -107.75 24.18
N GLY A 514 72.88 -107.43 23.52
CA GLY A 514 73.09 -107.65 22.08
C GLY A 514 72.75 -106.48 21.14
N SER A 515 73.20 -106.57 19.88
CA SER A 515 73.11 -105.50 18.87
C SER A 515 71.68 -105.00 18.61
N LYS A 516 70.68 -105.90 18.64
CA LYS A 516 69.27 -105.54 18.38
C LYS A 516 68.70 -104.54 19.40
N THR A 517 69.05 -104.70 20.68
CA THR A 517 68.65 -103.76 21.76
C THR A 517 69.28 -102.37 21.60
N SER A 518 70.40 -102.27 20.88
CA SER A 518 71.07 -100.99 20.60
C SER A 518 70.36 -100.20 19.50
N ASP A 519 69.88 -100.89 18.46
CA ASP A 519 69.20 -100.25 17.33
C ASP A 519 67.76 -99.82 17.70
N GLU A 520 67.04 -100.62 18.48
CA GLU A 520 65.74 -100.24 19.06
C GLU A 520 65.85 -98.98 19.95
N LEU A 521 66.91 -98.90 20.76
CA LEU A 521 67.18 -97.75 21.61
C LEU A 521 67.52 -96.48 20.82
N LYS A 522 68.25 -96.60 19.70
CA LYS A 522 68.47 -95.47 18.78
C LYS A 522 67.16 -95.01 18.12
N SER A 523 66.29 -95.95 17.72
CA SER A 523 64.98 -95.63 17.15
C SER A 523 64.11 -94.88 18.16
N LEU A 524 64.02 -95.38 19.40
CA LEU A 524 63.24 -94.74 20.46
C LEU A 524 63.76 -93.34 20.84
N LYS A 525 65.09 -93.14 20.86
CA LYS A 525 65.67 -91.80 21.06
C LYS A 525 65.29 -90.84 19.93
N LYS A 526 65.34 -91.30 18.68
CA LYS A 526 64.93 -90.49 17.53
C LYS A 526 63.43 -90.15 17.55
N GLU A 527 62.58 -91.10 17.93
CA GLU A 527 61.14 -90.88 18.12
C GLU A 527 60.86 -89.89 19.27
N LYS A 528 61.57 -90.02 20.39
CA LYS A 528 61.51 -89.06 21.49
C LYS A 528 61.90 -87.65 21.02
N ASP A 529 63.02 -87.51 20.32
CA ASP A 529 63.48 -86.21 19.83
C ASP A 529 62.46 -85.56 18.88
N ALA A 530 61.79 -86.38 18.05
CA ALA A 530 60.70 -85.91 17.20
C ALA A 530 59.48 -85.44 18.03
N LEU A 531 59.09 -86.16 19.08
CA LEU A 531 58.01 -85.75 19.99
C LEU A 531 58.37 -84.48 20.77
N VAL A 532 59.62 -84.34 21.22
CA VAL A 532 60.12 -83.13 21.89
C VAL A 532 60.08 -81.93 20.95
N GLN A 533 60.41 -82.11 19.67
CA GLN A 533 60.31 -81.04 18.69
C GLN A 533 58.84 -80.64 18.44
N GLN A 534 57.94 -81.62 18.32
CA GLN A 534 56.50 -81.35 18.21
C GLN A 534 55.95 -80.60 19.44
N LEU A 535 56.41 -80.95 20.65
CA LEU A 535 56.03 -80.25 21.87
C LEU A 535 56.50 -78.78 21.87
N LYS A 536 57.72 -78.51 21.40
CA LYS A 536 58.24 -77.14 21.26
C LYS A 536 57.41 -76.33 20.27
N ASP A 537 57.09 -76.90 19.11
CA ASP A 537 56.29 -76.24 18.09
C ASP A 537 54.88 -75.92 18.61
N GLU A 538 54.25 -76.85 19.33
CA GLU A 538 52.92 -76.64 19.89
C GLU A 538 52.93 -75.62 21.05
N THR A 539 53.99 -75.59 21.84
CA THR A 539 54.24 -74.55 22.86
C THR A 539 54.38 -73.17 22.25
N GLN A 540 55.09 -73.07 21.14
CA GLN A 540 55.20 -71.80 20.43
C GLN A 540 53.86 -71.36 19.83
N LYS A 541 53.03 -72.29 19.32
CA LYS A 541 51.68 -71.95 18.83
C LYS A 541 50.77 -71.44 19.95
N ARG A 542 50.77 -72.07 21.12
CA ARG A 542 49.99 -71.62 22.29
C ARG A 542 50.41 -70.22 22.75
N LEU A 543 51.72 -69.96 22.84
CA LEU A 543 52.25 -68.64 23.19
C LEU A 543 51.87 -67.55 22.18
N LYS A 544 51.84 -67.87 20.88
CA LYS A 544 51.40 -66.92 19.85
C LYS A 544 49.91 -66.60 19.99
N LEU A 545 49.08 -67.60 20.28
CA LEU A 545 47.64 -67.42 20.48
C LEU A 545 47.35 -66.49 21.68
N LEU A 546 48.07 -66.68 22.79
CA LEU A 546 47.96 -65.85 24.00
C LEU A 546 48.40 -64.40 23.79
N HIS A 547 49.41 -64.15 22.95
CA HIS A 547 49.80 -62.78 22.61
C HIS A 547 48.75 -62.09 21.72
N HIS A 548 48.18 -62.81 20.74
CA HIS A 548 47.15 -62.25 19.86
C HIS A 548 45.83 -61.96 20.61
N SER A 549 45.53 -62.64 21.73
CA SER A 549 44.36 -62.33 22.56
C SER A 549 44.51 -60.98 23.28
N SER A 550 45.71 -60.67 23.77
CA SER A 550 46.01 -59.44 24.52
C SER A 550 45.93 -58.18 23.66
N ASP A 551 46.30 -58.28 22.38
CA ASP A 551 46.24 -57.16 21.43
C ASP A 551 44.83 -56.95 20.86
N SER A 552 44.10 -58.05 20.63
CA SER A 552 42.73 -57.99 20.14
C SER A 552 41.75 -57.40 21.18
N ASP A 553 41.94 -57.68 22.47
CA ASP A 553 41.11 -57.11 23.54
C ASP A 553 41.42 -55.63 23.82
N LYS A 554 42.63 -55.16 23.51
CA LYS A 554 42.98 -53.73 23.57
C LYS A 554 42.33 -52.93 22.45
N LEU A 555 42.28 -53.47 21.24
CA LEU A 555 41.61 -52.85 20.10
C LEU A 555 40.09 -52.74 20.29
N LEU A 556 39.47 -53.71 20.98
CA LEU A 556 38.03 -53.71 21.27
C LEU A 556 37.60 -52.67 22.33
N ARG A 557 38.51 -52.20 23.22
CA ARG A 557 38.22 -51.10 24.17
C ARG A 557 38.37 -49.71 23.58
N GLY A 558 38.99 -49.56 22.41
CA GLY A 558 39.22 -48.27 21.76
C GLY A 558 38.00 -47.70 21.02
N ASN A 559 37.00 -48.53 20.71
CA ASN A 559 35.80 -48.13 20.00
C ASN A 559 34.63 -47.95 20.98
N SER A 560 34.69 -46.90 21.80
CA SER A 560 33.46 -46.33 22.38
C SER A 560 32.72 -45.56 21.29
N PRO A 561 31.37 -45.60 21.25
CA PRO A 561 30.61 -44.84 20.27
C PRO A 561 30.81 -43.35 20.53
N ILE A 562 31.27 -42.63 19.51
CA ILE A 562 31.18 -41.17 19.47
C ILE A 562 29.68 -40.86 19.42
N THR A 563 29.11 -40.43 20.53
CA THR A 563 27.77 -39.84 20.59
C THR A 563 27.77 -38.55 19.78
N PRO A 564 26.91 -38.39 18.76
CA PRO A 564 26.70 -37.11 18.12
C PRO A 564 25.69 -36.31 18.95
N GLU A 565 26.17 -35.55 19.92
CA GLU A 565 25.46 -34.36 20.41
C GLU A 565 25.99 -33.15 19.64
N GLN A 566 25.25 -32.75 18.60
CA GLN A 566 25.14 -31.36 18.10
C GLN A 566 23.95 -31.23 17.14
#